data_AF-A0A063BEZ7-F1
#
_entry.id   AF-A0A063BEZ7-F1
#
_cell.length_a   1.000
_cell.length_b   1.000
_cell.length_c   1.000
_cell.angle_alpha   90.00
_cell.angle_beta   90.00
_cell.angle_gamma   90.00
#
_symmetry.space_group_name_H-M   'P 1'
#
loop_
_entity.id
_entity.type
_entity.pdbx_description
1 polymer ?
#
loop_
_entity_poly.entity_id
_entity_poly.type
_entity_poly.pdbx_seq_one_letter_code
_entity_poly.pdbx_strand_id
1 'polypeptide(L)'
;MDTIPGKPPRARWTPCTRACYRTLQWPVTHRPPERRESGAPAVCPPLPAPPHRLLAICAEAGLRDLVRHHMRRLKTTPLFARAGGCFDCIVERVADFVVESCGGPLYYSQRHAHLAAGAGLPLLLDEEGRELWLVQLWHAFDDVGFPNALRADFWGWAEPLSVQLLAPHARHAGLTRYSYDTVRSWFATPPAQSGESRESGASGCGRPPVCRRHG
;
A
#
# COMPACT_ATOMS: atom_id res chain seq x y z
N MET A 1 31.78 12.35 32.05
CA MET A 1 30.49 12.71 31.45
C MET A 1 29.69 11.43 31.33
N ASP A 2 28.89 11.14 32.35
CA ASP A 2 28.10 9.92 32.45
C ASP A 2 26.95 9.96 31.44
N THR A 3 26.99 9.04 30.49
CA THR A 3 25.88 8.80 29.57
C THR A 3 24.78 8.09 30.36
N ILE A 4 23.76 8.84 30.77
CA ILE A 4 22.53 8.25 31.34
C ILE A 4 22.01 7.23 30.32
N PRO A 5 21.81 5.94 30.69
CA PRO A 5 21.23 4.97 29.77
C PRO A 5 19.85 5.46 29.34
N GLY A 6 19.76 5.82 28.06
CA GLY A 6 18.55 6.33 27.44
C GLY A 6 17.40 5.35 27.66
N LYS A 7 16.31 5.86 28.22
CA LYS A 7 15.04 5.14 28.41
C LYS A 7 14.73 4.35 27.13
N PRO A 8 14.33 3.06 27.21
CA PRO A 8 14.11 2.25 26.02
C PRO A 8 13.07 2.94 25.11
N PRO A 9 13.27 2.90 23.78
CA PRO A 9 12.35 3.52 22.84
C PRO A 9 10.95 2.92 23.08
N ARG A 10 9.99 3.81 23.36
CA ARG A 10 8.61 3.44 23.66
C ARG A 10 7.78 3.58 22.40
N ALA A 11 6.78 2.72 22.29
CA ALA A 11 5.75 2.82 21.27
C ALA A 11 5.17 4.25 21.20
N ARG A 12 5.00 4.78 19.98
CA ARG A 12 4.62 6.19 19.76
C ARG A 12 3.11 6.38 19.80
N TRP A 13 2.36 5.35 19.41
CA TRP A 13 0.90 5.37 19.43
C TRP A 13 0.31 5.27 20.86
N THR A 14 -0.26 6.35 21.41
CA THR A 14 -0.99 6.26 22.68
C THR A 14 -2.48 5.99 22.42
N PRO A 15 -3.10 4.92 22.98
CA PRO A 15 -4.53 4.64 22.77
C PRO A 15 -5.42 5.76 23.34
N CYS A 16 -6.32 6.34 22.53
CA CYS A 16 -7.37 7.24 23.05
C CYS A 16 -8.40 6.48 23.90
N THR A 17 -8.73 5.25 23.50
CA THR A 17 -9.74 4.42 24.15
C THR A 17 -9.42 2.93 23.97
N ARG A 18 -10.16 2.04 24.66
CA ARG A 18 -10.09 0.58 24.40
C ARG A 18 -10.37 0.21 22.95
N ALA A 19 -11.10 1.03 22.19
CA ALA A 19 -11.38 0.75 20.77
C ALA A 19 -10.10 0.70 19.94
N CYS A 20 -9.04 1.42 20.34
CA CYS A 20 -7.77 1.45 19.60
C CYS A 20 -6.97 0.15 19.71
N TYR A 21 -7.32 -0.75 20.62
CA TYR A 21 -6.69 -2.07 20.73
C TYR A 21 -7.40 -3.13 19.87
N ARG A 22 -8.60 -2.83 19.37
CA ARG A 22 -9.34 -3.78 18.55
C ARG A 22 -8.71 -3.87 17.16
N THR A 23 -8.58 -5.08 16.65
CA THR A 23 -8.38 -5.28 15.22
C THR A 23 -9.56 -4.65 14.49
N LEU A 24 -9.25 -3.79 13.54
CA LEU A 24 -10.28 -3.10 12.77
C LEU A 24 -10.76 -4.02 11.67
N GLN A 25 -12.06 -4.24 11.56
CA GLN A 25 -12.63 -5.11 10.54
C GLN A 25 -13.25 -4.26 9.43
N TRP A 26 -12.88 -4.57 8.19
CA TRP A 26 -13.32 -3.87 6.98
C TRP A 26 -13.86 -4.84 5.93
N PRO A 27 -14.94 -4.46 5.24
CA PRO A 27 -15.96 -3.49 5.61
C PRO A 27 -16.81 -4.04 6.76
N VAL A 28 -17.57 -3.17 7.43
CA VAL A 28 -18.52 -3.55 8.50
C VAL A 28 -19.81 -4.15 7.89
N THR A 29 -19.73 -4.85 6.76
CA THR A 29 -20.92 -5.47 6.17
C THR A 29 -21.34 -6.64 7.03
N HIS A 30 -22.48 -6.50 7.71
CA HIS A 30 -23.28 -7.64 8.13
C HIS A 30 -23.83 -8.32 6.86
N ARG A 31 -22.99 -9.06 6.14
CA ARG A 31 -23.52 -10.03 5.18
C ARG A 31 -24.13 -11.16 6.01
N PRO A 32 -25.42 -11.47 5.89
CA PRO A 32 -25.94 -12.70 6.49
C PRO A 32 -25.09 -13.86 5.95
N PRO A 33 -24.80 -14.88 6.77
CA PRO A 33 -23.97 -15.99 6.34
C PRO A 33 -24.65 -16.67 5.15
N GLU A 34 -24.24 -16.31 3.93
CA GLU A 34 -24.39 -17.21 2.80
C GLU A 34 -23.66 -18.48 3.19
N ARG A 35 -24.40 -19.58 3.19
CA ARG A 35 -23.90 -20.91 3.50
C ARG A 35 -22.93 -21.31 2.39
N ARG A 36 -21.72 -20.75 2.40
CA ARG A 36 -20.59 -21.25 1.62
C ARG A 36 -20.25 -22.61 2.23
N GLU A 37 -20.41 -23.65 1.42
CA GLU A 37 -19.94 -25.00 1.75
C GLU A 37 -18.52 -24.90 2.30
N SER A 38 -18.22 -25.70 3.33
CA SER A 38 -16.94 -25.78 4.01
C SER A 38 -15.82 -26.14 3.02
N GLY A 39 -15.37 -25.17 2.25
CA GLY A 39 -14.22 -25.25 1.36
C GLY A 39 -12.95 -25.33 2.19
N ALA A 40 -11.95 -26.03 1.66
CA ALA A 40 -10.65 -26.26 2.28
C ALA A 40 -10.09 -25.01 2.96
N PRO A 41 -9.37 -25.18 4.10
CA PRO A 41 -8.81 -24.05 4.85
C PRO A 41 -8.02 -23.15 3.93
N ALA A 42 -8.35 -21.86 3.97
CA ALA A 42 -7.76 -20.86 3.11
C ALA A 42 -6.24 -20.84 3.27
N VAL A 43 -5.52 -21.14 2.18
CA VAL A 43 -4.07 -21.12 2.14
C VAL A 43 -3.61 -19.67 2.14
N CYS A 44 -3.18 -19.15 3.29
CA CYS A 44 -2.37 -17.93 3.31
C CYS A 44 -0.97 -18.32 2.83
N PRO A 45 -0.44 -17.70 1.76
CA PRO A 45 0.95 -17.91 1.40
C PRO A 45 1.85 -17.48 2.57
N PRO A 46 3.01 -18.13 2.75
CA PRO A 46 4.02 -17.64 3.68
C PRO A 46 4.31 -16.17 3.40
N LEU A 47 4.29 -15.33 4.45
CA LEU A 47 4.65 -13.93 4.30
C LEU A 47 6.16 -13.87 4.01
N PRO A 48 6.60 -13.27 2.89
CA PRO A 48 8.01 -12.99 2.72
C PRO A 48 8.50 -12.08 3.85
N ALA A 49 9.79 -12.22 4.18
CA ALA A 49 10.39 -11.30 5.13
C ALA A 49 10.24 -9.85 4.62
N PRO A 50 9.76 -8.92 5.45
CA PRO A 50 9.75 -7.51 5.09
C PRO A 50 11.16 -7.04 4.73
N PRO A 51 11.32 -6.11 3.77
CA PRO A 51 12.66 -5.73 3.33
C PRO A 51 13.31 -4.80 4.36
N HIS A 52 14.16 -5.34 5.25
CA HIS A 52 14.84 -4.56 6.29
C HIS A 52 15.68 -3.40 5.73
N ARG A 53 16.14 -3.54 4.47
CA ARG A 53 16.84 -2.47 3.74
C ARG A 53 16.00 -1.20 3.57
N LEU A 54 14.66 -1.31 3.59
CA LEU A 54 13.79 -0.14 3.55
C LEU A 54 14.10 0.80 4.71
N LEU A 55 14.17 0.28 5.94
CA LEU A 55 14.42 1.09 7.13
C LEU A 55 15.81 1.74 7.06
N ALA A 56 16.82 1.02 6.55
CA ALA A 56 18.16 1.58 6.37
C ALA A 56 18.21 2.75 5.38
N ILE A 57 17.38 2.71 4.31
CA ILE A 57 17.43 3.70 3.22
C ILE A 57 16.49 4.88 3.46
N CYS A 58 15.24 4.64 3.89
CA CYS A 58 14.25 5.71 4.09
C CYS A 58 14.06 6.14 5.55
N ALA A 59 14.80 5.53 6.48
CA ALA A 59 14.68 5.72 7.92
C ALA A 59 13.27 5.42 8.47
N GLU A 60 13.11 5.49 9.79
CA GLU A 60 11.79 5.33 10.42
C GLU A 60 10.80 6.41 9.93
N ALA A 61 11.29 7.64 9.75
CA ALA A 61 10.45 8.77 9.32
C ALA A 61 9.81 8.53 7.95
N GLY A 62 10.57 8.04 6.96
CA GLY A 62 10.04 7.77 5.62
C GLY A 62 8.97 6.68 5.60
N LEU A 63 9.14 5.60 6.38
CA LEU A 63 8.13 4.56 6.51
C LEU A 63 6.84 5.09 7.19
N ARG A 64 6.99 5.90 8.24
CA ARG A 64 5.83 6.50 8.91
C ARG A 64 5.08 7.45 7.98
N ASP A 65 5.80 8.26 7.20
CA ASP A 65 5.17 9.21 6.28
C ASP A 65 4.43 8.48 5.15
N LEU A 66 5.01 7.40 4.59
CA LEU A 66 4.30 6.53 3.65
C LEU A 66 2.99 6.00 4.26
N VAL A 67 3.04 5.44 5.47
CA VAL A 67 1.85 4.90 6.14
C VAL A 67 0.81 5.99 6.40
N ARG A 68 1.22 7.18 6.87
CA ARG A 68 0.30 8.30 7.10
C ARG A 68 -0.40 8.75 5.82
N HIS A 69 0.34 8.86 4.72
CA HIS A 69 -0.23 9.21 3.41
C HIS A 69 -1.19 8.13 2.91
N HIS A 70 -0.80 6.86 3.01
CA HIS A 70 -1.66 5.75 2.65
C HIS A 70 -2.97 5.74 3.45
N MET A 71 -2.87 5.86 4.78
CA MET A 71 -4.05 5.89 5.63
C MET A 71 -4.92 7.12 5.36
N ARG A 72 -4.32 8.29 5.09
CA ARG A 72 -5.06 9.51 4.72
C ARG A 72 -5.84 9.31 3.42
N ARG A 73 -5.27 8.62 2.43
CA ARG A 73 -6.00 8.22 1.22
C ARG A 73 -7.14 7.26 1.51
N LEU A 74 -6.92 6.26 2.36
CA LEU A 74 -7.97 5.32 2.77
C LEU A 74 -9.09 6.01 3.54
N LYS A 75 -8.79 7.11 4.26
CA LYS A 75 -9.78 7.92 4.99
C LYS A 75 -10.94 8.39 4.11
N THR A 76 -10.66 8.67 2.83
CA THR A 76 -11.64 9.19 1.86
C THR A 76 -12.35 8.10 1.06
N THR A 77 -12.04 6.83 1.30
CA THR A 77 -12.72 5.70 0.63
C THR A 77 -13.82 5.11 1.54
N PRO A 78 -14.73 4.28 0.99
CA PRO A 78 -15.73 3.58 1.79
C PRO A 78 -15.15 2.71 2.91
N LEU A 79 -13.85 2.37 2.84
CA LEU A 79 -13.16 1.68 3.94
C LEU A 79 -13.30 2.50 5.23
N PHE A 80 -12.83 3.73 5.30
CA PHE A 80 -12.78 4.45 6.58
C PHE A 80 -14.01 5.30 6.91
N ALA A 81 -15.07 5.24 6.09
CA ALA A 81 -16.31 6.00 6.30
C ALA A 81 -16.93 5.80 7.71
N ARG A 82 -16.59 4.69 8.40
CA ARG A 82 -17.12 4.35 9.74
C ARG A 82 -16.04 4.22 10.83
N ALA A 83 -14.79 4.63 10.58
CA ALA A 83 -13.67 4.40 11.50
C ALA A 83 -13.72 5.24 12.81
N GLY A 84 -14.66 6.19 12.90
CA GLY A 84 -14.90 6.98 14.11
C GLY A 84 -13.76 7.94 14.45
N GLY A 85 -13.74 8.44 15.69
CA GLY A 85 -12.86 9.54 16.13
C GLY A 85 -11.42 9.16 16.48
N CYS A 86 -11.04 7.88 16.45
CA CYS A 86 -9.69 7.43 16.85
C CYS A 86 -8.75 7.19 15.64
N PHE A 87 -9.01 7.85 14.50
CA PHE A 87 -8.26 7.67 13.25
C PHE A 87 -6.74 7.87 13.44
N ASP A 88 -6.30 8.98 14.03
CA ASP A 88 -4.87 9.28 14.17
C ASP A 88 -4.14 8.26 15.04
N CYS A 89 -4.82 7.76 16.08
CA CYS A 89 -4.32 6.66 16.90
C CYS A 89 -4.13 5.38 16.08
N ILE A 90 -5.09 5.06 15.22
CA ILE A 90 -5.01 3.90 14.34
C ILE A 90 -3.86 4.03 13.34
N VAL A 91 -3.66 5.23 12.77
CA VAL A 91 -2.55 5.51 11.84
C VAL A 91 -1.21 5.22 12.49
N GLU A 92 -0.97 5.75 13.69
CA GLU A 92 0.30 5.52 14.38
C GLU A 92 0.47 4.05 14.80
N ARG A 93 -0.61 3.35 15.13
CA ARG A 93 -0.57 1.91 15.40
C ARG A 93 -0.16 1.09 14.17
N VAL A 94 -0.73 1.40 12.99
CA VAL A 94 -0.34 0.77 11.72
C VAL A 94 1.10 1.13 11.36
N ALA A 95 1.53 2.36 11.63
CA ALA A 95 2.90 2.79 11.41
C ALA A 95 3.90 2.06 12.32
N ASP A 96 3.56 1.87 13.60
CA ASP A 96 4.35 1.06 14.54
C ASP A 96 4.48 -0.39 14.04
N PHE A 97 3.40 -0.98 13.49
CA PHE A 97 3.43 -2.33 12.90
C PHE A 97 4.35 -2.42 11.68
N VAL A 98 4.27 -1.46 10.75
CA VAL A 98 5.11 -1.45 9.53
C VAL A 98 6.58 -1.22 9.88
N VAL A 99 6.87 -0.26 10.76
CA VAL A 99 8.25 0.03 11.21
C VAL A 99 8.86 -1.19 11.89
N GLU A 100 8.14 -1.82 12.82
CA GLU A 100 8.61 -3.03 13.50
C GLU A 100 8.81 -4.18 12.50
N SER A 101 7.87 -4.37 11.58
CA SER A 101 7.99 -5.39 10.53
C SER A 101 9.26 -5.17 9.72
N CYS A 102 9.58 -3.94 9.29
CA CYS A 102 10.80 -3.63 8.56
C CYS A 102 12.10 -3.68 9.39
N GLY A 103 12.09 -4.27 10.60
CA GLY A 103 13.26 -4.43 11.47
C GLY A 103 13.51 -3.25 12.41
N GLY A 104 12.53 -2.38 12.60
CA GLY A 104 12.59 -1.27 13.55
C GLY A 104 12.38 -1.72 15.00
N PRO A 105 12.36 -0.76 15.95
CA PRO A 105 12.09 -1.05 17.36
C PRO A 105 10.73 -1.73 17.55
N LEU A 106 10.59 -2.52 18.63
CA LEU A 106 9.40 -3.31 18.95
C LEU A 106 8.19 -2.47 19.42
N TYR A 107 7.84 -1.40 18.71
CA TYR A 107 6.77 -0.48 19.09
C TYR A 107 5.38 -1.14 19.11
N TYR A 108 5.08 -1.97 18.12
CA TYR A 108 3.79 -2.63 18.03
C TYR A 108 3.67 -3.73 19.09
N SER A 109 4.66 -4.63 19.13
CA SER A 109 4.68 -5.76 20.05
C SER A 109 4.75 -5.33 21.50
N GLN A 110 5.44 -4.24 21.86
CA GLN A 110 5.43 -3.71 23.24
C GLN A 110 4.01 -3.49 23.80
N ARG A 111 3.02 -3.18 22.94
CA ARG A 111 1.63 -2.94 23.34
C ARG A 111 0.67 -4.07 22.94
N HIS A 112 1.12 -5.04 22.14
CA HIS A 112 0.34 -6.16 21.63
C HIS A 112 0.90 -7.57 21.97
N ALA A 113 1.98 -7.67 22.76
CA ALA A 113 2.69 -8.92 23.10
C ALA A 113 1.86 -10.03 23.81
N HIS A 114 0.58 -9.79 24.09
CA HIS A 114 -0.36 -10.82 24.55
C HIS A 114 -1.06 -11.55 23.39
N LEU A 115 -0.85 -11.12 22.14
CA LEU A 115 -1.34 -11.78 20.95
C LEU A 115 -0.15 -12.51 20.30
N ALA A 116 -0.30 -13.79 20.00
CA ALA A 116 0.77 -14.63 19.46
C ALA A 116 1.45 -13.97 18.24
N ALA A 117 2.73 -14.24 18.00
CA ALA A 117 3.41 -13.79 16.79
C ALA A 117 2.57 -14.12 15.54
N GLY A 118 2.09 -13.08 14.85
CA GLY A 118 1.24 -13.21 13.65
C GLY A 118 -0.28 -13.28 13.88
N ALA A 119 -0.76 -13.39 15.13
CA ALA A 119 -2.18 -13.22 15.46
C ALA A 119 -2.34 -11.87 16.18
N GLY A 120 -3.15 -10.96 15.64
CA GLY A 120 -3.29 -9.59 16.17
C GLY A 120 -2.94 -8.51 15.15
N LEU A 121 -3.32 -8.69 13.89
CA LEU A 121 -3.17 -7.68 12.84
C LEU A 121 -3.93 -6.40 13.24
N PRO A 122 -3.40 -5.21 12.89
CA PRO A 122 -4.08 -3.96 13.21
C PRO A 122 -5.41 -3.81 12.46
N LEU A 123 -5.56 -4.52 11.34
CA LEU A 123 -6.73 -4.47 10.48
C LEU A 123 -7.00 -5.81 9.77
N LEU A 124 -8.27 -6.02 9.40
CA LEU A 124 -8.79 -7.09 8.56
C LEU A 124 -9.63 -6.48 7.42
N LEU A 125 -9.50 -7.00 6.21
CA LEU A 125 -10.14 -6.56 4.97
C LEU A 125 -11.05 -7.65 4.39
N ASP A 126 -11.97 -7.30 3.51
CA ASP A 126 -12.53 -8.22 2.53
C ASP A 126 -11.79 -8.11 1.20
N GLU A 127 -12.31 -8.79 0.17
CA GLU A 127 -11.72 -8.83 -1.18
C GLU A 127 -11.68 -7.43 -1.82
N GLU A 128 -12.80 -6.70 -1.85
CA GLU A 128 -12.86 -5.35 -2.42
C GLU A 128 -11.98 -4.36 -1.63
N GLY A 129 -12.01 -4.47 -0.31
CA GLY A 129 -11.21 -3.65 0.58
C GLY A 129 -9.71 -3.89 0.43
N ARG A 130 -9.29 -5.11 0.07
CA ARG A 130 -7.90 -5.41 -0.30
C ARG A 130 -7.49 -4.69 -1.57
N GLU A 131 -8.33 -4.68 -2.59
CA GLU A 131 -8.03 -3.96 -3.84
C GLU A 131 -7.92 -2.45 -3.61
N LEU A 132 -8.86 -1.88 -2.86
CA LEU A 132 -8.81 -0.47 -2.44
C LEU A 132 -7.57 -0.18 -1.58
N TRP A 133 -7.18 -1.08 -0.69
CA TRP A 133 -5.98 -0.93 0.12
C TRP A 133 -4.72 -0.86 -0.76
N LEU A 134 -4.59 -1.77 -1.72
CA LEU A 134 -3.44 -1.85 -2.63
C LEU A 134 -3.36 -0.66 -3.59
N VAL A 135 -4.47 -0.25 -4.21
CA VAL A 135 -4.46 0.88 -5.16
C VAL A 135 -4.12 2.20 -4.45
N GLN A 136 -4.62 2.40 -3.22
CA GLN A 136 -4.27 3.60 -2.45
C GLN A 136 -2.84 3.56 -1.95
N LEU A 137 -2.26 2.38 -1.69
CA LEU A 137 -0.84 2.24 -1.38
C LEU A 137 0.02 2.65 -2.57
N TRP A 138 -0.36 2.20 -3.77
CA TRP A 138 0.35 2.55 -5.00
C TRP A 138 0.45 4.06 -5.17
N HIS A 139 -0.67 4.77 -5.04
CA HIS A 139 -0.67 6.23 -5.13
C HIS A 139 0.03 6.92 -3.95
N ALA A 140 0.04 6.31 -2.76
CA ALA A 140 0.79 6.86 -1.64
C ALA A 140 2.31 6.89 -1.92
N PHE A 141 2.83 5.96 -2.73
CA PHE A 141 4.22 6.04 -3.17
C PHE A 141 4.51 7.29 -3.99
N ASP A 142 3.57 7.74 -4.83
CA ASP A 142 3.71 8.97 -5.60
C ASP A 142 3.63 10.20 -4.70
N ASP A 143 2.65 10.23 -3.78
CA ASP A 143 2.43 11.37 -2.88
C ASP A 143 3.66 11.68 -2.00
N VAL A 144 4.44 10.66 -1.62
CA VAL A 144 5.65 10.83 -0.79
C VAL A 144 6.95 10.80 -1.58
N GLY A 145 6.90 10.70 -2.92
CA GLY A 145 8.09 10.59 -3.75
C GLY A 145 8.92 9.34 -3.47
N PHE A 146 8.28 8.22 -3.13
CA PHE A 146 8.96 6.99 -2.73
C PHE A 146 9.81 6.44 -3.90
N PRO A 147 11.11 6.18 -3.73
CA PRO A 147 11.98 5.75 -4.83
C PRO A 147 11.54 4.45 -5.49
N ASN A 148 11.58 4.38 -6.82
CA ASN A 148 11.13 3.20 -7.61
C ASN A 148 11.77 1.88 -7.16
N ALA A 149 13.05 1.89 -6.82
CA ALA A 149 13.74 0.69 -6.31
C ALA A 149 13.13 0.19 -4.99
N LEU A 150 12.72 1.11 -4.10
CA LEU A 150 12.09 0.77 -2.82
C LEU A 150 10.61 0.41 -2.99
N ARG A 151 9.91 0.96 -4.00
CA ARG A 151 8.52 0.60 -4.29
C ARG A 151 8.40 -0.89 -4.60
N ALA A 152 9.30 -1.43 -5.44
CA ALA A 152 9.31 -2.85 -5.78
C ALA A 152 9.48 -3.73 -4.53
N ASP A 153 10.38 -3.34 -3.62
CA ASP A 153 10.64 -4.06 -2.38
C ASP A 153 9.45 -4.03 -1.43
N PHE A 154 8.92 -2.82 -1.20
CA PHE A 154 7.77 -2.63 -0.33
C PHE A 154 6.57 -3.40 -0.89
N TRP A 155 6.33 -3.32 -2.20
CA TRP A 155 5.23 -4.01 -2.87
C TRP A 155 5.36 -5.53 -2.79
N GLY A 156 6.58 -6.07 -2.97
CA GLY A 156 6.88 -7.49 -2.83
C GLY A 156 6.52 -8.06 -1.45
N TRP A 157 6.45 -7.21 -0.42
CA TRP A 157 5.96 -7.56 0.90
C TRP A 157 4.48 -7.20 1.13
N ALA A 158 4.05 -6.00 0.70
CA ALA A 158 2.72 -5.48 0.94
C ALA A 158 1.62 -6.28 0.22
N GLU A 159 1.87 -6.76 -0.99
CA GLU A 159 0.88 -7.55 -1.72
C GLU A 159 0.60 -8.91 -1.05
N PRO A 160 1.61 -9.71 -0.64
CA PRO A 160 1.38 -10.90 0.17
C PRO A 160 0.82 -10.59 1.57
N LEU A 161 1.28 -9.50 2.22
CA LEU A 161 0.73 -9.05 3.50
C LEU A 161 -0.77 -8.79 3.40
N SER A 162 -1.21 -8.15 2.32
CA SER A 162 -2.63 -7.83 2.12
C SER A 162 -3.53 -9.07 2.09
N VAL A 163 -3.01 -10.25 1.70
CA VAL A 163 -3.72 -11.53 1.79
C VAL A 163 -3.86 -11.98 3.25
N GLN A 164 -2.83 -11.78 4.07
CA GLN A 164 -2.91 -12.03 5.52
C GLN A 164 -3.86 -11.06 6.22
N LEU A 165 -3.95 -9.82 5.71
CA LEU A 165 -4.91 -8.82 6.17
C LEU A 165 -6.35 -9.17 5.77
N LEU A 166 -6.64 -10.19 4.96
CA LEU A 166 -8.03 -10.58 4.71
C LEU A 166 -8.65 -11.21 5.96
N ALA A 167 -9.93 -10.94 6.20
CA ALA A 167 -10.75 -11.65 7.17
C ALA A 167 -10.84 -13.14 6.79
N PRO A 168 -10.95 -14.08 7.75
CA PRO A 168 -10.91 -15.52 7.48
C PRO A 168 -11.85 -16.00 6.36
N HIS A 169 -13.05 -15.43 6.28
CA HIS A 169 -14.06 -15.79 5.27
C HIS A 169 -13.77 -15.28 3.86
N ALA A 170 -12.90 -14.26 3.74
CA ALA A 170 -12.49 -13.64 2.48
C ALA A 170 -11.18 -14.25 1.93
N ARG A 171 -10.56 -15.19 2.65
CA ARG A 171 -9.35 -15.87 2.21
C ARG A 171 -9.74 -17.08 1.35
N HIS A 172 -9.25 -17.13 0.12
CA HIS A 172 -9.41 -18.29 -0.76
C HIS A 172 -8.27 -18.35 -1.79
N ALA A 173 -8.07 -19.50 -2.43
CA ALA A 173 -6.96 -19.70 -3.37
C ALA A 173 -7.11 -18.90 -4.68
N GLY A 174 -8.34 -18.54 -5.05
CA GLY A 174 -8.66 -17.80 -6.29
C GLY A 174 -8.49 -16.28 -6.21
N LEU A 175 -7.75 -15.76 -5.23
CA LEU A 175 -7.53 -14.32 -5.10
C LEU A 175 -6.67 -13.80 -6.25
N THR A 176 -7.07 -12.66 -6.84
CA THR A 176 -6.25 -11.93 -7.81
C THR A 176 -4.92 -11.50 -7.17
N ARG A 177 -3.81 -11.79 -7.84
CA ARG A 177 -2.45 -11.43 -7.41
C ARG A 177 -1.93 -10.26 -8.22
N TYR A 178 -1.33 -9.30 -7.54
CA TYR A 178 -0.88 -8.05 -8.15
C TYR A 178 0.64 -7.96 -8.10
N SER A 179 1.34 -8.56 -9.06
CA SER A 179 2.80 -8.41 -9.12
C SER A 179 3.18 -6.94 -9.34
N TYR A 180 4.35 -6.53 -8.86
CA TYR A 180 4.81 -5.14 -9.01
C TYR A 180 4.85 -4.70 -10.48
N ASP A 181 5.38 -5.54 -11.38
CA ASP A 181 5.47 -5.21 -12.81
C ASP A 181 4.12 -5.09 -13.49
N THR A 182 3.16 -5.97 -13.14
CA THR A 182 1.79 -5.88 -13.65
C THR A 182 1.18 -4.54 -13.28
N VAL A 183 1.23 -4.17 -11.99
CA VAL A 183 0.65 -2.90 -11.53
C VAL A 183 1.38 -1.71 -12.14
N ARG A 184 2.71 -1.73 -12.17
CA ARG A 184 3.54 -0.70 -12.81
C ARG A 184 3.13 -0.46 -14.26
N SER A 185 2.81 -1.52 -15.01
CA SER A 185 2.40 -1.41 -16.40
C SER A 185 1.09 -0.64 -16.60
N TRP A 186 0.17 -0.70 -15.64
CA TRP A 186 -1.11 0.01 -15.70
C TRP A 186 -0.97 1.51 -15.55
N PHE A 187 0.08 1.95 -14.86
CA PHE A 187 0.37 3.37 -14.60
C PHE A 187 1.51 3.92 -15.46
N ALA A 188 2.09 3.11 -16.35
CA ALA A 188 3.07 3.59 -17.30
C ALA A 188 2.38 4.49 -18.33
N THR A 189 2.80 5.75 -18.43
CA THR A 189 2.40 6.58 -19.57
C THR A 189 2.99 5.97 -20.84
N PRO A 190 2.19 5.68 -21.87
CA PRO A 190 2.74 5.22 -23.14
C PRO A 190 3.70 6.29 -23.68
N PRO A 191 4.82 5.90 -24.31
CA PRO A 191 5.71 6.87 -24.93
C PRO A 191 4.90 7.67 -25.97
N ALA A 192 5.05 9.00 -25.94
CA ALA A 192 4.47 9.87 -26.95
C ALA A 192 4.93 9.34 -28.32
N GLN A 193 3.98 8.96 -29.17
CA GLN A 193 4.27 8.55 -30.54
C GLN A 193 4.91 9.75 -31.25
N SER A 194 6.24 9.75 -31.35
CA SER A 194 6.96 10.64 -32.25
C SER A 194 6.54 10.27 -33.66
N GLY A 195 5.76 11.15 -34.29
CA GLY A 195 5.20 10.96 -35.62
C GLY A 195 6.26 10.62 -36.65
N GLU A 196 6.25 9.37 -37.10
CA GLU A 196 7.01 8.92 -38.24
C GLU A 196 6.25 9.33 -39.50
N SER A 197 6.51 10.57 -39.94
CA SER A 197 6.13 11.02 -41.29
C SER A 197 6.98 10.22 -42.27
N ARG A 198 6.42 9.14 -42.81
CA ARG A 198 6.97 8.46 -43.99
C ARG A 198 6.69 9.34 -45.22
N GLU A 199 7.70 10.10 -45.63
CA GLU A 199 7.85 10.50 -47.02
C GLU A 199 7.99 9.25 -47.89
N SER A 200 7.19 9.14 -48.95
CA SER A 200 7.56 8.37 -50.13
C SER A 200 6.90 8.93 -51.38
N GLY A 201 7.68 9.72 -52.12
CA GLY A 201 7.86 9.60 -53.56
C GLY A 201 6.67 9.90 -54.49
N ALA A 202 6.65 11.11 -55.05
CA ALA A 202 6.19 11.32 -56.42
C ALA A 202 7.13 12.29 -57.14
N SER A 203 7.97 11.72 -58.01
CA SER A 203 8.76 12.40 -59.02
C SER A 203 7.83 13.03 -60.06
N GLY A 204 8.05 14.31 -60.38
CA GLY A 204 7.28 15.02 -61.39
C GLY A 204 7.88 16.39 -61.72
N CYS A 205 8.71 16.43 -62.77
CA CYS A 205 9.24 17.63 -63.41
C CYS A 205 8.11 18.63 -63.78
N GLY A 206 8.30 19.92 -63.49
CA GLY A 206 7.43 20.97 -64.01
C GLY A 206 7.77 22.37 -63.48
N ARG A 207 8.33 23.20 -64.36
CA ARG A 207 8.78 24.61 -64.24
C ARG A 207 7.95 25.55 -63.33
N PRO A 208 8.57 26.63 -62.78
CA PRO A 208 7.91 27.68 -62.01
C PRO A 208 7.26 28.74 -62.92
N PRO A 209 6.33 29.56 -62.41
CA PRO A 209 6.73 30.95 -62.12
C PRO A 209 5.92 31.71 -61.01
N VAL A 210 6.65 32.61 -60.32
CA VAL A 210 6.36 34.06 -60.15
C VAL A 210 5.12 34.54 -59.35
N CYS A 211 5.43 35.30 -58.27
CA CYS A 211 4.80 36.50 -57.67
C CYS A 211 3.25 36.60 -57.57
N ARG A 212 2.66 37.03 -56.45
CA ARG A 212 2.63 38.44 -55.97
C ARG A 212 1.94 38.56 -54.60
N ARG A 213 2.29 39.64 -53.92
CA ARG A 213 1.66 40.20 -52.71
C ARG A 213 0.31 40.86 -53.00
N HIS A 214 -0.41 41.08 -51.89
CA HIS A 214 -1.33 42.18 -51.55
C HIS A 214 -2.83 41.91 -51.65
N GLY A 215 -3.51 42.30 -50.57
CA GLY A 215 -4.94 42.24 -50.32
C GLY A 215 -5.19 42.03 -48.85
#